data_AF-A0A562ZLQ2-F1
#
_entry.id   AF-A0A562ZLQ2-F1
#
_cell.length_a   1.000
_cell.length_b   1.000
_cell.length_c   1.000
_cell.angle_alpha   90.00
_cell.angle_beta   90.00
_cell.angle_gamma   90.00
#
_symmetry.space_group_name_H-M   'P 1'
#
loop_
_entity.id
_entity.type
_entity.pdbx_description
1 polymer ?
#
loop_
_entity_poly.entity_id
_entity_poly.type
_entity_poly.pdbx_seq_one_letter_code
_entity_poly.pdbx_strand_id
1 'polypeptide(L)'
;MASAAARKSLPEGFTVPFAVVHQLSRHDCILAAIGTLTGKTLDEVWAAAYKLGVPKIGQYYINEQHAAALLMQLGGLVASRWKDFDSFDALPDVALIWVDADPKDSEGITGRTIIFHHVREVPGKYTSFSYCLDIFQSDPERQIVVDYKQFAPTSYIAVTAKPAGKGK
;
A
#
# COMPACT_ATOMS: atom_id res chain seq x y z
N MET A 1 26.30 -17.41 -20.87
CA MET A 1 26.03 -15.96 -20.93
C MET A 1 24.62 -15.73 -20.44
N ALA A 2 24.46 -15.26 -19.20
CA ALA A 2 23.14 -14.93 -18.67
C ALA A 2 22.69 -13.61 -19.29
N SER A 3 21.57 -13.63 -20.01
CA SER A 3 20.90 -12.42 -20.47
C SER A 3 20.55 -11.57 -19.25
N ALA A 4 21.03 -10.33 -19.21
CA ALA A 4 20.60 -9.37 -18.23
C ALA A 4 19.09 -9.18 -18.39
N ALA A 5 18.30 -9.68 -17.45
CA ALA A 5 16.88 -9.39 -17.39
C ALA A 5 16.72 -7.88 -17.45
N ALA A 6 16.03 -7.38 -18.48
CA ALA A 6 15.73 -5.96 -18.59
C ALA A 6 15.12 -5.53 -17.26
N ARG A 7 15.80 -4.64 -16.52
CA ARG A 7 15.20 -4.01 -15.35
C ARG A 7 13.93 -3.35 -15.85
N LYS A 8 12.76 -3.88 -15.48
CA LYS A 8 11.50 -3.18 -15.76
C LYS A 8 11.58 -1.86 -15.01
N SER A 9 11.81 -0.77 -15.73
CA SER A 9 11.79 0.58 -15.20
C SER A 9 10.40 1.16 -15.42
N LEU A 10 10.03 2.16 -14.63
CA LEU A 10 8.85 2.96 -14.92
C LEU A 10 9.00 3.64 -16.30
N PRO A 11 7.88 4.00 -16.96
CA PRO A 11 7.93 4.77 -18.19
C PRO A 11 8.75 6.05 -18.04
N GLU A 12 9.44 6.44 -19.10
CA GLU A 12 10.26 7.66 -19.11
C GLU A 12 9.41 8.90 -18.76
N GLY A 13 9.92 9.76 -17.88
CA GLY A 13 9.22 10.97 -17.44
C GLY A 13 8.03 10.73 -16.49
N PHE A 14 7.77 9.49 -16.07
CA PHE A 14 6.82 9.22 -14.99
C PHE A 14 7.48 9.45 -13.63
N THR A 15 6.83 10.25 -12.79
CA THR A 15 7.22 10.47 -11.39
C THR A 15 6.18 9.83 -10.49
N VAL A 16 6.63 8.99 -9.55
CA VAL A 16 5.76 8.42 -8.51
C VAL A 16 5.17 9.58 -7.68
N PRO A 17 3.84 9.70 -7.56
CA PRO A 17 3.20 10.83 -6.89
C PRO A 17 3.27 10.75 -5.36
N PHE A 18 3.82 9.67 -4.83
CA PHE A 18 3.88 9.38 -3.40
C PHE A 18 5.30 9.59 -2.86
N ALA A 19 5.41 10.34 -1.76
CA ALA A 19 6.58 10.29 -0.91
C ALA A 19 6.46 9.06 0.00
N VAL A 20 7.29 8.05 -0.21
CA VAL A 20 7.20 6.78 0.50
C VAL A 20 7.59 6.96 1.96
N VAL A 21 6.68 6.62 2.86
CA VAL A 21 6.94 6.49 4.29
C VAL A 21 7.37 5.05 4.53
N HIS A 22 8.59 4.87 5.04
CA HIS A 22 9.10 3.53 5.35
C HIS A 22 8.66 3.08 6.74
N GLN A 23 8.54 1.77 6.89
CA GLN A 23 8.29 1.09 8.15
C GLN A 23 9.44 1.34 9.14
N LEU A 24 9.15 1.61 10.42
CA LEU A 24 10.17 1.82 11.46
C LEU A 24 10.18 0.70 12.52
N SER A 25 9.08 -0.03 12.67
CA SER A 25 8.93 -1.10 13.66
C SER A 25 8.31 -2.34 13.03
N ARG A 26 8.52 -3.51 13.64
CA ARG A 26 8.10 -4.84 13.12
C ARG A 26 6.65 -4.95 12.61
N HIS A 27 5.74 -4.09 13.08
CA HIS A 27 4.30 -4.20 12.86
C HIS A 27 3.63 -2.93 12.33
N ASP A 28 4.40 -1.91 11.92
CA ASP A 28 3.83 -0.62 11.45
C ASP A 28 3.82 -0.44 9.93
N CYS A 29 4.00 -1.53 9.15
CA CYS A 29 3.90 -1.49 7.69
C CYS A 29 2.58 -0.87 7.23
N ILE A 30 1.43 -1.37 7.66
CA ILE A 30 0.14 -0.79 7.25
C ILE A 30 -0.01 0.69 7.64
N LEU A 31 0.58 1.14 8.76
CA LEU A 31 0.57 2.56 9.14
C LEU A 31 1.47 3.40 8.22
N ALA A 32 2.64 2.89 7.85
CA ALA A 32 3.54 3.53 6.89
C ALA A 32 2.91 3.59 5.48
N ALA A 33 2.20 2.54 5.06
CA ALA A 33 1.40 2.56 3.83
C ALA A 33 0.32 3.66 3.87
N ILE A 34 -0.39 3.79 4.99
CA ILE A 34 -1.39 4.85 5.18
C ILE A 34 -0.72 6.23 5.13
N GLY A 35 0.43 6.41 5.77
CA GLY A 35 1.21 7.65 5.71
C GLY A 35 1.57 8.02 4.26
N THR A 36 2.06 7.05 3.50
CA THR A 36 2.39 7.20 2.07
C THR A 36 1.18 7.63 1.24
N LEU A 37 0.01 6.98 1.41
CA LEU A 37 -1.20 7.31 0.64
C LEU A 37 -1.85 8.63 1.06
N THR A 38 -1.63 9.08 2.29
CA THR A 38 -2.25 10.29 2.84
C THR A 38 -1.31 11.50 2.91
N GLY A 39 -0.05 11.32 2.49
CA GLY A 39 0.99 12.35 2.58
C GLY A 39 1.33 12.74 4.02
N LYS A 40 1.14 11.82 4.98
CA LYS A 40 1.41 12.02 6.41
C LYS A 40 2.66 11.27 6.82
N THR A 41 3.37 11.83 7.79
CA THR A 41 4.48 11.16 8.46
C THR A 41 4.00 9.98 9.31
N LEU A 42 4.88 9.02 9.60
CA LEU A 42 4.52 7.87 10.44
C LEU A 42 4.09 8.30 11.86
N ASP A 43 4.71 9.35 12.41
CA ASP A 43 4.35 9.92 13.72
C ASP A 43 2.93 10.49 13.74
N GLU A 44 2.52 11.19 12.67
CA GLU A 44 1.15 11.70 12.54
C GLU A 44 0.13 10.55 12.45
N VAL A 45 0.47 9.48 11.73
CA VAL A 45 -0.38 8.28 11.63
C VAL A 45 -0.49 7.60 13.00
N TRP A 46 0.62 7.43 13.73
CA TRP A 46 0.61 6.90 15.09
C TRP A 46 -0.22 7.74 16.05
N ALA A 47 -0.08 9.07 16.00
CA ALA A 47 -0.86 9.98 16.82
C ALA A 47 -2.37 9.86 16.56
N ALA A 48 -2.77 9.61 15.31
CA ALA A 48 -4.16 9.32 14.96
C ALA A 48 -4.60 7.91 15.43
N ALA A 49 -3.75 6.90 15.27
CA ALA A 49 -4.02 5.53 15.68
C ALA A 49 -4.28 5.42 17.20
N TYR A 50 -3.52 6.15 18.02
CA TYR A 50 -3.74 6.20 19.46
C TYR A 50 -5.12 6.78 19.84
N LYS A 51 -5.63 7.76 19.07
CA LYS A 51 -6.98 8.31 19.28
C LYS A 51 -8.08 7.32 18.90
N LEU A 52 -7.76 6.34 18.06
CA LEU A 52 -8.65 5.24 17.67
C LEU A 52 -8.56 4.03 18.64
N GLY A 53 -7.78 4.14 19.72
CA GLY A 53 -7.68 3.10 20.74
C GLY A 53 -6.56 2.08 20.52
N VAL A 54 -5.69 2.28 19.53
CA VAL A 54 -4.46 1.47 19.42
C VAL A 54 -3.59 1.74 20.65
N PRO A 55 -3.11 0.70 21.37
CA PRO A 55 -2.35 0.92 22.60
C PRO A 55 -0.96 1.49 22.27
N LYS A 56 -0.49 2.42 23.10
CA LYS A 56 0.86 3.01 23.00
C LYS A 56 1.98 2.02 23.34
N ILE A 57 1.66 1.03 24.16
CA ILE A 57 2.60 0.04 24.69
C ILE A 57 1.89 -1.31 24.68
N GLY A 58 2.62 -2.37 24.33
CA GLY A 58 2.12 -3.73 24.29
C GLY A 58 1.79 -4.20 22.87
N GLN A 59 1.14 -5.35 22.80
CA GLN A 59 0.73 -5.94 21.52
C GLN A 59 -0.43 -5.13 20.93
N TYR A 60 -0.36 -4.89 19.61
CA TYR A 60 -1.42 -4.26 18.86
C TYR A 60 -1.59 -4.95 17.52
N TYR A 61 -2.78 -4.79 16.95
CA TYR A 61 -3.08 -5.17 15.58
C TYR A 61 -3.89 -4.06 14.91
N ILE A 62 -3.47 -3.66 13.72
CA ILE A 62 -4.21 -2.68 12.92
C ILE A 62 -5.24 -3.46 12.09
N ASN A 63 -6.46 -3.52 12.61
CA ASN A 63 -7.57 -4.15 11.89
C ASN A 63 -8.11 -3.25 10.76
N GLU A 64 -9.04 -3.79 9.98
CA GLU A 64 -9.67 -3.06 8.85
C GLU A 64 -10.36 -1.76 9.26
N GLN A 65 -10.92 -1.70 10.48
CA GLN A 65 -11.61 -0.51 10.98
C GLN A 65 -10.62 0.60 11.30
N HIS A 66 -9.48 0.28 11.91
CA HIS A 66 -8.38 1.21 12.13
C HIS A 66 -7.86 1.74 10.79
N ALA A 67 -7.57 0.86 9.83
CA ALA A 67 -7.08 1.25 8.52
C ALA A 67 -8.05 2.19 7.78
N ALA A 68 -9.34 1.83 7.73
CA ALA A 68 -10.38 2.65 7.10
C ALA A 68 -10.55 4.02 7.78
N ALA A 69 -10.55 4.06 9.12
CA ALA A 69 -10.68 5.30 9.87
C ALA A 69 -9.47 6.23 9.65
N LEU A 70 -8.24 5.68 9.66
CA LEU A 70 -7.03 6.44 9.42
C LEU A 70 -6.97 7.01 8.00
N LEU A 71 -7.27 6.20 6.98
CA LEU A 71 -7.31 6.64 5.57
C LEU A 71 -8.33 7.76 5.36
N MET A 72 -9.51 7.65 5.98
CA MET A 72 -10.55 8.68 5.92
C MET A 72 -10.13 9.95 6.66
N GLN A 73 -9.68 9.84 7.90
CA GLN A 73 -9.34 10.99 8.75
C GLN A 73 -8.14 11.78 8.20
N LEU A 74 -7.14 11.10 7.64
CA LEU A 74 -5.87 11.72 7.25
C LEU A 74 -5.83 12.16 5.78
N GLY A 75 -6.53 11.44 4.89
CA GLY A 75 -6.50 11.71 3.45
C GLY A 75 -7.85 11.81 2.75
N GLY A 76 -8.98 11.68 3.47
CA GLY A 76 -10.31 11.66 2.84
C GLY A 76 -10.50 10.46 1.91
N LEU A 77 -9.77 9.37 2.16
CA LEU A 77 -9.81 8.15 1.35
C LEU A 77 -10.79 7.14 1.95
N VAL A 78 -11.46 6.38 1.09
CA VAL A 78 -12.37 5.29 1.47
C VAL A 78 -11.66 3.96 1.26
N ALA A 79 -11.70 3.12 2.28
CA ALA A 79 -11.16 1.76 2.25
C ALA A 79 -12.29 0.73 2.16
N SER A 80 -12.10 -0.36 1.42
CA SER A 80 -12.92 -1.55 1.58
C SER A 80 -12.57 -2.33 2.84
N ARG A 81 -13.33 -3.39 3.12
CA ARG A 81 -12.85 -4.50 3.96
C ARG A 81 -11.72 -5.25 3.27
N TRP A 82 -11.02 -6.11 4.01
CA TRP A 82 -10.10 -7.08 3.41
C TRP A 82 -10.86 -7.99 2.43
N LYS A 83 -10.25 -8.23 1.27
CA LYS A 83 -10.75 -9.10 0.20
C LYS A 83 -9.65 -10.09 -0.19
N ASP A 84 -10.06 -11.28 -0.60
CA ASP A 84 -9.13 -12.29 -1.09
C ASP A 84 -8.46 -11.84 -2.39
N PHE A 85 -7.17 -12.09 -2.50
CA PHE A 85 -6.43 -11.82 -3.73
C PHE A 85 -6.67 -12.92 -4.76
N ASP A 86 -7.03 -12.53 -5.98
CA ASP A 86 -7.17 -13.42 -7.13
C ASP A 86 -6.02 -13.24 -8.12
N SER A 87 -5.89 -12.01 -8.65
CA SER A 87 -4.83 -11.64 -9.58
C SER A 87 -4.55 -10.14 -9.50
N PHE A 88 -3.36 -9.71 -9.96
CA PHE A 88 -3.02 -8.28 -10.03
C PHE A 88 -3.92 -7.51 -11.01
N ASP A 89 -4.42 -8.17 -12.06
CA ASP A 89 -5.30 -7.55 -13.06
C ASP A 89 -6.72 -7.30 -12.51
N ALA A 90 -7.12 -8.02 -11.47
CA ALA A 90 -8.41 -7.83 -10.79
C ALA A 90 -8.38 -6.75 -9.69
N LEU A 91 -7.20 -6.17 -9.41
CA LEU A 91 -7.06 -5.14 -8.39
C LEU A 91 -7.65 -3.79 -8.85
N PRO A 92 -8.13 -2.96 -7.90
CA PRO A 92 -8.47 -1.56 -8.20
C PRO A 92 -7.21 -0.74 -8.51
N ASP A 93 -7.42 0.52 -8.92
CA ASP A 93 -6.30 1.42 -9.24
C ASP A 93 -5.32 1.59 -8.09
N VAL A 94 -5.79 1.62 -6.84
CA VAL A 94 -4.95 1.68 -5.64
C VAL A 94 -5.41 0.64 -4.63
N ALA A 95 -4.47 -0.17 -4.13
CA ALA A 95 -4.73 -1.15 -3.09
C ALA A 95 -3.60 -1.23 -2.06
N LEU A 96 -3.96 -1.48 -0.81
CA LEU A 96 -3.03 -2.03 0.18
C LEU A 96 -3.08 -3.55 0.08
N ILE A 97 -1.95 -4.21 -0.10
CA ILE A 97 -1.88 -5.66 -0.30
C ILE A 97 -1.09 -6.28 0.84
N TRP A 98 -1.62 -7.34 1.45
CA TRP A 98 -0.87 -8.20 2.35
C TRP A 98 -0.09 -9.24 1.55
N VAL A 99 1.23 -9.27 1.74
CA VAL A 99 2.13 -10.15 0.98
C VAL A 99 3.09 -10.90 1.89
N ASP A 100 3.61 -12.00 1.34
CA ASP A 100 4.73 -12.77 1.89
C ASP A 100 4.48 -13.26 3.33
N ALA A 101 3.23 -13.67 3.60
CA ALA A 101 2.87 -14.31 4.85
C ALA A 101 3.62 -15.65 5.01
N ASP A 102 4.03 -15.99 6.23
CA ASP A 102 4.67 -17.27 6.49
C ASP A 102 3.61 -18.38 6.31
N PRO A 103 3.83 -19.37 5.43
CA PRO A 103 2.86 -20.45 5.22
C PRO A 103 2.63 -21.32 6.47
N LYS A 104 3.51 -21.23 7.49
CA LYS A 104 3.35 -21.92 8.78
C LYS A 104 2.53 -21.12 9.79
N ASP A 105 2.26 -19.85 9.50
CA ASP A 105 1.45 -19.00 10.35
C ASP A 105 -0.03 -19.25 10.09
N SER A 106 -0.64 -20.06 10.96
CA SER A 106 -2.07 -20.37 10.90
C SER A 106 -2.97 -19.17 11.17
N GLU A 107 -2.45 -18.09 11.78
CA GLU A 107 -3.22 -16.88 12.09
C GLU A 107 -3.11 -15.82 10.99
N GLY A 108 -2.19 -15.99 10.03
CA GLY A 108 -1.99 -15.06 8.91
C GLY A 108 -1.58 -13.65 9.34
N ILE A 109 -0.93 -13.52 10.50
CA ILE A 109 -0.48 -12.26 11.11
C ILE A 109 0.95 -11.89 10.72
N THR A 110 1.67 -12.81 10.11
CA THR A 110 2.99 -12.63 9.51
C THR A 110 2.85 -12.14 8.07
N GLY A 111 3.81 -11.34 7.64
CA GLY A 111 3.82 -10.72 6.32
C GLY A 111 4.07 -9.23 6.40
N ARG A 112 3.83 -8.55 5.28
CA ARG A 112 3.91 -7.09 5.22
C ARG A 112 2.88 -6.50 4.27
N THR A 113 2.51 -5.25 4.54
CA THR A 113 1.69 -4.47 3.60
C THR A 113 2.57 -3.81 2.55
N ILE A 114 2.18 -3.91 1.29
CA ILE A 114 2.70 -3.08 0.18
C ILE A 114 1.57 -2.25 -0.42
N ILE A 115 1.90 -1.22 -1.20
CA ILE A 115 0.92 -0.47 -1.98
C ILE A 115 1.01 -0.92 -3.43
N PHE A 116 -0.12 -1.21 -4.05
CA PHE A 116 -0.23 -1.35 -5.49
C PHE A 116 -0.85 -0.09 -6.09
N HIS A 117 -0.29 0.36 -7.22
CA HIS A 117 -0.84 1.44 -8.01
C HIS A 117 -0.87 1.06 -9.48
N HIS A 118 -2.07 1.00 -10.05
CA HIS A 118 -2.29 0.95 -11.48
C HIS A 118 -2.49 2.36 -12.01
N VAL A 119 -1.60 2.77 -12.90
CA VAL A 119 -1.67 4.03 -13.62
C VAL A 119 -2.43 3.78 -14.90
N ARG A 120 -3.59 4.43 -15.03
CA ARG A 120 -4.38 4.40 -16.26
C ARG A 120 -3.63 5.14 -17.38
N GLU A 121 -3.97 4.79 -18.62
CA GLU A 121 -3.40 5.44 -19.80
C GLU A 121 -3.62 6.96 -19.75
N VAL A 122 -2.57 7.70 -20.12
CA VAL A 122 -2.63 9.13 -20.40
C VAL A 122 -2.25 9.32 -21.86
N PRO A 123 -3.23 9.62 -22.75
CA PRO A 123 -3.00 9.75 -24.18
C PRO A 123 -1.85 10.70 -24.49
N GLY A 124 -0.92 10.25 -25.35
CA GLY A 124 0.26 11.01 -25.75
C GLY A 124 1.38 11.11 -24.70
N LYS A 125 1.24 10.46 -23.52
CA LYS A 125 2.28 10.46 -22.47
C LYS A 125 2.74 9.05 -22.09
N TYR A 126 1.84 8.15 -21.71
CA TYR A 126 2.16 6.77 -21.39
C TYR A 126 0.94 5.85 -21.51
N THR A 127 1.18 4.59 -21.92
CA THR A 127 0.18 3.52 -21.84
C THR A 127 -0.10 3.18 -20.38
N SER A 128 -1.16 2.42 -20.09
CA SER A 128 -1.39 1.95 -18.72
C SER A 128 -0.27 1.02 -18.25
N PHE A 129 0.04 1.06 -16.96
CA PHE A 129 1.03 0.19 -16.30
C PHE A 129 0.76 0.12 -14.79
N SER A 130 1.40 -0.82 -14.11
CA SER A 130 1.28 -0.95 -12.65
C SER A 130 2.66 -1.07 -12.01
N TYR A 131 2.74 -0.65 -10.75
CA TYR A 131 3.91 -0.86 -9.90
C TYR A 131 3.47 -1.01 -8.44
N CYS A 132 4.37 -1.51 -7.61
CA CYS A 132 4.19 -1.58 -6.17
C CYS A 132 5.16 -0.65 -5.44
N LEU A 133 4.78 -0.24 -4.24
CA LEU A 133 5.65 0.39 -3.27
C LEU A 133 5.89 -0.57 -2.10
N ASP A 134 7.13 -1.05 -1.96
CA ASP A 134 7.55 -1.87 -0.82
C ASP A 134 8.07 -0.96 0.30
N ILE A 135 7.17 -0.59 1.19
CA ILE A 135 7.42 0.28 2.35
C ILE A 135 8.33 -0.33 3.41
N PHE A 136 8.60 -1.63 3.34
CA PHE A 136 9.59 -2.28 4.21
C PHE A 136 11.03 -1.89 3.83
N GLN A 137 11.25 -1.50 2.57
CA GLN A 137 12.57 -1.07 2.10
C GLN A 137 12.85 0.37 2.57
N SER A 138 13.95 0.55 3.30
CA SER A 138 14.46 1.87 3.67
C SER A 138 15.25 2.54 2.52
N ASP A 139 15.74 1.74 1.57
CA ASP A 139 16.43 2.21 0.36
C ASP A 139 15.41 2.69 -0.68
N PRO A 140 15.36 3.99 -1.02
CA PRO A 140 14.42 4.54 -1.99
C PRO A 140 14.46 3.88 -3.35
N GLU A 141 15.63 3.37 -3.79
CA GLU A 141 15.76 2.69 -5.07
C GLU A 141 15.04 1.33 -5.10
N ARG A 142 14.81 0.73 -3.93
CA ARG A 142 14.15 -0.57 -3.76
C ARG A 142 12.68 -0.45 -3.39
N GLN A 143 12.23 0.75 -3.02
CA GLN A 143 10.84 0.99 -2.68
C GLN A 143 9.93 0.83 -3.89
N ILE A 144 10.39 1.18 -5.09
CA ILE A 144 9.56 1.08 -6.30
C ILE A 144 9.80 -0.27 -6.98
N VAL A 145 8.76 -1.09 -7.02
CA VAL A 145 8.83 -2.46 -7.54
C VAL A 145 7.94 -2.62 -8.76
N VAL A 146 8.55 -2.65 -9.95
CA VAL A 146 7.83 -2.86 -11.22
C VAL A 146 7.59 -4.35 -11.49
N ASP A 147 8.49 -5.22 -11.02
CA ASP A 147 8.28 -6.68 -11.10
C ASP A 147 7.54 -7.20 -9.87
N TYR A 148 6.31 -6.72 -9.66
CA TYR A 148 5.49 -7.01 -8.48
C TYR A 148 5.03 -8.48 -8.37
N LYS A 149 5.24 -9.29 -9.42
CA LYS A 149 5.03 -10.75 -9.38
C LYS A 149 6.02 -11.49 -8.47
N GLN A 150 7.04 -10.79 -7.97
CA GLN A 150 7.96 -11.34 -6.96
C GLN A 150 7.31 -11.51 -5.58
N PHE A 151 6.22 -10.78 -5.31
CA PHE A 151 5.48 -10.90 -4.06
C PHE A 151 4.52 -12.10 -4.11
N ALA A 152 4.16 -12.61 -2.93
CA ALA A 152 3.10 -13.60 -2.75
C ALA A 152 1.90 -12.97 -2.01
N PRO A 153 0.94 -12.36 -2.74
CA PRO A 153 -0.24 -11.75 -2.14
C PRO A 153 -1.23 -12.76 -1.59
N THR A 154 -1.91 -12.39 -0.50
CA THR A 154 -3.02 -13.19 0.06
C THR A 154 -4.33 -12.41 0.09
N SER A 155 -4.27 -11.12 0.42
CA SER A 155 -5.46 -10.28 0.57
C SER A 155 -5.16 -8.81 0.26
N TYR A 156 -6.21 -8.03 0.03
CA TYR A 156 -6.08 -6.60 -0.23
C TYR A 156 -7.22 -5.76 0.36
N ILE A 157 -6.93 -4.47 0.58
CA ILE A 157 -7.89 -3.41 0.83
C ILE A 157 -7.89 -2.49 -0.40
N ALA A 158 -9.05 -2.32 -1.04
CA ALA A 158 -9.22 -1.32 -2.08
C ALA A 158 -9.26 0.08 -1.47
N VAL A 159 -8.53 1.03 -2.07
CA VAL A 159 -8.51 2.43 -1.62
C VAL A 159 -8.99 3.33 -2.75
N THR A 160 -9.99 4.14 -2.48
CA THR A 160 -10.57 5.07 -3.46
C THR A 160 -10.74 6.45 -2.87
N ALA A 161 -10.71 7.50 -3.71
CA ALA A 161 -11.14 8.82 -3.27
C ALA A 161 -12.60 8.77 -2.78
N LYS A 162 -12.94 9.57 -1.76
CA LYS A 162 -14.33 9.74 -1.35
C LYS A 162 -15.15 10.22 -2.57
N PRO A 163 -16.27 9.56 -2.90
CA PRO A 163 -17.14 10.04 -3.97
C PRO A 163 -17.54 11.49 -3.69
N ALA A 164 -17.31 12.38 -4.67
CA ALA A 164 -17.89 13.71 -4.60
C ALA A 164 -19.41 13.53 -4.53
N GLY A 165 -20.03 13.99 -3.44
CA GLY A 165 -21.48 13.93 -3.31
C GLY A 165 -22.10 14.62 -4.51
N LYS A 166 -22.95 13.92 -5.27
CA LYS A 166 -23.80 14.59 -6.25
C LYS A 166 -24.64 15.59 -5.46
N GLY A 167 -24.35 16.87 -5.61
CA GLY A 167 -25.16 17.93 -5.04
C GLY A 167 -26.62 17.67 -5.39
N LYS A 168 -27.48 17.66 -4.38
CA LYS A 168 -28.92 17.73 -4.60
C LYS A 168 -29.29 19.14 -5.01
#